data_AF-A0A7X2ZAJ8-F1
#
_entry.id   AF-A0A7X2ZAJ8-F1
#
_cell.length_a   1.000
_cell.length_b   1.000
_cell.length_c   1.000
_cell.angle_alpha   90.00
_cell.angle_beta   90.00
_cell.angle_gamma   90.00
#
_symmetry.space_group_name_H-M   'P 1'
#
loop_
_entity.id
_entity.type
_entity.pdbx_description
1 polymer ?
#
loop_
_entity_poly.entity_id
_entity_poly.type
_entity_poly.pdbx_seq_one_letter_code
_entity_poly.pdbx_strand_id
1 'polypeptide(L)'
;MMARTSIFDTNELKEILHKFFKDNKHKVMRLTFSNLAAYASQDLGISNIRYYHFARNEEINKMVEEYNQTLKSSDIMYTANNNLFTTLNIKEFVKNNLGNAQQLTFYLTQLQENQKKLYDQTIDAEFQIKKLQDQVRKLTEQKEKYRNKNKELSKLFDQLKEKTDVYIEALNLKDEKQLLKALHSTKLVYVINENDEEMSTIQTDNIQQLDETNGKDLEKLMEQYGDIFS
;
A
#
# COMPACT_ATOMS: atom_id res chain seq x y z
N MET A 1 -39.67 -10.73 -6.81
CA MET A 1 -38.59 -11.73 -6.65
C MET A 1 -37.46 -11.05 -5.91
N MET A 2 -37.22 -11.39 -4.64
CA MET A 2 -36.11 -10.82 -3.87
C MET A 2 -34.79 -11.45 -4.35
N ALA A 3 -33.84 -10.60 -4.76
CA ALA A 3 -32.51 -11.02 -5.14
C ALA A 3 -31.86 -11.72 -3.93
N ARG A 4 -31.49 -13.00 -4.08
CA ARG A 4 -30.75 -13.75 -3.06
C ARG A 4 -29.44 -13.02 -2.81
N THR A 5 -29.26 -12.55 -1.58
CA THR A 5 -28.03 -11.94 -1.06
C THR A 5 -26.86 -12.87 -1.36
N SER A 6 -25.84 -12.36 -2.07
CA SER A 6 -24.58 -13.09 -2.29
C SER A 6 -23.98 -13.42 -0.93
N ILE A 7 -23.85 -14.71 -0.62
CA ILE A 7 -23.32 -15.18 0.67
C ILE A 7 -21.82 -14.87 0.81
N PHE A 8 -21.12 -14.67 -0.31
CA PHE A 8 -19.70 -14.33 -0.35
C PHE A 8 -19.51 -12.92 -0.86
N ASP A 9 -18.66 -12.16 -0.17
CA ASP A 9 -18.30 -10.82 -0.60
C ASP A 9 -17.20 -10.84 -1.69
N THR A 10 -17.02 -9.72 -2.39
CA THR A 10 -16.03 -9.63 -3.47
C THR A 10 -14.60 -9.84 -2.97
N ASN A 11 -14.28 -9.44 -1.73
CA ASN A 11 -12.94 -9.55 -1.18
C ASN A 11 -12.60 -11.00 -0.82
N GLU A 12 -13.54 -11.75 -0.25
CA GLU A 12 -13.41 -13.19 0.00
C GLU A 12 -13.13 -13.95 -1.30
N LEU A 13 -13.86 -13.62 -2.37
CA LEU A 13 -13.65 -14.21 -3.68
C LEU A 13 -12.26 -13.85 -4.26
N LYS A 14 -11.78 -12.61 -4.04
CA LYS A 14 -10.43 -12.19 -4.43
C LYS A 14 -9.35 -12.94 -3.65
N GLU A 15 -9.52 -13.12 -2.36
CA GLU A 15 -8.56 -13.87 -1.54
C GLU A 15 -8.41 -15.31 -2.01
N ILE A 16 -9.52 -15.97 -2.35
CA ILE A 16 -9.50 -17.31 -2.95
C ILE A 16 -8.72 -17.29 -4.27
N LEU A 17 -8.98 -16.30 -5.12
CA LEU A 17 -8.30 -16.15 -6.42
C LEU A 17 -6.79 -15.94 -6.24
N HIS A 18 -6.38 -15.08 -5.30
CA HIS A 18 -4.98 -14.82 -5.00
C HIS A 18 -4.27 -16.05 -4.43
N LYS A 19 -4.92 -16.80 -3.52
CA LYS A 19 -4.38 -18.06 -3.00
C LYS A 19 -4.23 -19.09 -4.13
N PHE A 20 -5.24 -19.21 -4.99
CA PHE A 20 -5.18 -20.08 -6.16
C PHE A 20 -3.97 -19.75 -7.06
N PHE A 21 -3.75 -18.46 -7.36
CA PHE A 21 -2.60 -18.03 -8.17
C PHE A 21 -1.25 -18.27 -7.49
N LYS A 22 -1.18 -18.11 -6.17
CA LYS A 22 0.04 -18.37 -5.40
C LYS A 22 0.39 -19.85 -5.41
N ASP A 23 -0.58 -20.72 -5.19
CA ASP A 23 -0.38 -22.16 -5.05
C ASP A 23 -0.21 -22.86 -6.42
N ASN A 24 -0.78 -22.29 -7.48
CA ASN A 24 -0.71 -22.83 -8.84
C ASN A 24 0.19 -21.99 -9.77
N LYS A 25 1.13 -21.21 -9.23
CA LYS A 25 2.03 -20.32 -9.99
C LYS A 25 2.80 -21.01 -11.12
N HIS A 26 3.00 -22.33 -11.02
CA HIS A 26 3.74 -23.14 -11.99
C HIS A 26 2.85 -23.96 -12.93
N LYS A 27 1.53 -23.94 -12.76
CA LYS A 27 0.60 -24.69 -13.61
C LYS A 27 0.03 -23.75 -14.68
N VAL A 28 0.41 -23.99 -15.93
CA VAL A 28 -0.19 -23.34 -17.10
C VAL A 28 -1.51 -24.04 -17.39
N MET A 29 -2.59 -23.60 -16.73
CA MET A 29 -3.92 -24.16 -16.95
C MET A 29 -4.95 -23.03 -17.00
N ARG A 30 -5.82 -23.09 -18.00
CA ARG A 30 -6.97 -22.18 -18.12
C ARG A 30 -7.78 -22.23 -16.82
N LEU A 31 -7.94 -21.06 -16.21
CA LEU A 31 -8.74 -20.91 -15.01
C LEU A 31 -10.22 -20.92 -15.37
N THR A 32 -10.98 -21.80 -14.72
CA THR A 32 -12.44 -21.87 -14.83
C THR A 32 -13.08 -21.64 -13.47
N PHE A 33 -14.30 -21.09 -13.44
CA PHE A 33 -15.02 -20.87 -12.17
C PHE A 33 -15.33 -22.18 -11.42
N SER A 34 -15.47 -23.29 -12.14
CA SER A 34 -15.61 -24.61 -11.55
C SER A 34 -14.33 -25.03 -10.82
N ASN A 35 -13.16 -24.76 -11.40
CA ASN A 35 -11.87 -25.06 -10.76
C ASN A 35 -11.65 -24.20 -9.51
N LEU A 36 -12.02 -22.92 -9.55
CA LEU A 36 -11.96 -22.04 -8.37
C LEU A 36 -12.88 -22.51 -7.25
N ALA A 37 -14.11 -22.94 -7.59
CA ALA A 37 -15.03 -23.49 -6.60
C ALA A 37 -14.54 -24.81 -6.02
N ALA A 38 -13.97 -25.69 -6.85
CA ALA A 38 -13.36 -26.93 -6.40
C ALA A 38 -12.21 -26.66 -5.43
N TYR A 39 -11.25 -25.80 -5.81
CA TYR A 39 -10.12 -25.39 -4.96
C TYR A 39 -10.59 -24.78 -3.63
N ALA A 40 -11.57 -23.87 -3.67
CA ALA A 40 -12.10 -23.26 -2.46
C ALA A 40 -12.78 -24.28 -1.53
N SER A 41 -13.50 -25.25 -2.08
CA SER A 41 -14.18 -26.29 -1.28
C SER A 41 -13.27 -27.40 -0.77
N GLN A 42 -12.32 -27.85 -1.59
CA GLN A 42 -11.48 -29.03 -1.33
C GLN A 42 -10.18 -28.65 -0.63
N ASP A 43 -9.52 -27.58 -1.09
CA ASP A 43 -8.19 -27.20 -0.61
C ASP A 43 -8.26 -26.15 0.51
N LEU A 44 -9.24 -25.25 0.45
CA LEU A 44 -9.43 -24.22 1.48
C LEU A 44 -10.52 -24.56 2.50
N GLY A 45 -11.28 -25.63 2.30
CA GLY A 45 -12.36 -26.07 3.20
C GLY A 45 -13.56 -25.11 3.29
N ILE A 46 -13.75 -24.24 2.29
CA ILE A 46 -14.84 -23.26 2.28
C ILE A 46 -16.14 -23.95 1.87
N SER A 47 -17.04 -24.14 2.83
CA SER A 47 -18.33 -24.77 2.60
C SER A 47 -19.28 -23.89 1.76
N ASN A 48 -20.18 -24.53 1.00
CA ASN A 48 -21.22 -23.89 0.18
C ASN A 48 -20.76 -22.95 -0.96
N ILE A 49 -19.46 -22.87 -1.25
CA ILE A 49 -18.98 -22.13 -2.42
C ILE A 49 -19.22 -22.91 -3.72
N ARG A 50 -19.59 -22.19 -4.77
CA ARG A 50 -20.01 -22.75 -6.07
C ARG A 50 -19.60 -21.81 -7.20
N TYR A 51 -19.46 -22.36 -8.41
CA TYR A 51 -18.97 -21.63 -9.58
C TYR A 51 -19.73 -20.32 -9.86
N TYR A 52 -21.05 -20.28 -9.63
CA TYR A 52 -21.87 -19.10 -9.92
C TYR A 52 -21.59 -17.92 -8.98
N HIS A 53 -20.98 -18.14 -7.81
CA HIS A 53 -20.57 -17.05 -6.91
C HIS A 53 -19.43 -16.24 -7.54
N PHE A 54 -18.50 -16.91 -8.24
CA PHE A 54 -17.44 -16.25 -9.00
C PHE A 54 -17.97 -15.65 -10.31
N ALA A 55 -18.80 -16.40 -11.06
CA ALA A 55 -19.27 -15.99 -12.38
C ALA A 55 -20.18 -14.75 -12.38
N ARG A 56 -20.89 -14.50 -11.27
CA ARG A 56 -21.79 -13.34 -11.11
C ARG A 56 -21.07 -12.08 -10.62
N ASN A 57 -19.81 -12.19 -10.20
CA ASN A 57 -19.02 -11.08 -9.73
C ASN A 57 -18.19 -10.52 -10.90
N GLU A 58 -18.55 -9.33 -11.39
CA GLU A 58 -17.90 -8.71 -12.56
C GLU A 58 -16.39 -8.52 -12.39
N GLU A 59 -15.96 -8.17 -11.18
CA GLU A 59 -14.53 -7.92 -10.89
C GLU A 59 -13.73 -9.22 -10.93
N ILE A 60 -14.25 -10.27 -10.30
CA ILE A 60 -13.66 -11.62 -10.36
C ILE A 60 -13.64 -12.15 -11.79
N ASN A 61 -14.71 -11.95 -12.55
CA ASN A 61 -14.80 -12.36 -13.93
C ASN A 61 -13.69 -11.68 -14.77
N LYS A 62 -13.53 -10.37 -14.62
CA LYS A 62 -12.46 -9.61 -15.26
C LYS A 62 -11.07 -10.14 -14.90
N MET A 63 -10.80 -10.43 -13.61
CA MET A 63 -9.52 -10.98 -13.18
C MET A 63 -9.24 -12.39 -13.77
N VAL A 64 -10.27 -13.23 -13.90
CA VAL A 64 -10.15 -14.55 -14.54
C VAL A 64 -9.93 -14.42 -16.04
N GLU A 65 -10.59 -13.47 -16.70
CA GLU A 65 -10.39 -13.17 -18.12
C GLU A 65 -8.97 -12.64 -18.37
N GLU A 66 -8.50 -11.69 -17.57
CA GLU A 66 -7.13 -11.16 -17.63
C GLU A 66 -6.11 -12.28 -17.44
N TYR A 67 -6.27 -13.15 -16.44
CA TYR A 67 -5.40 -14.31 -16.24
C TYR A 67 -5.41 -15.25 -17.45
N ASN A 68 -6.58 -15.60 -17.97
CA ASN A 68 -6.69 -16.46 -19.14
C ASN A 68 -6.15 -15.80 -20.43
N GLN A 69 -6.22 -14.48 -20.55
CA GLN A 69 -5.59 -13.73 -21.63
C GLN A 69 -4.07 -13.71 -21.47
N THR A 70 -3.53 -13.56 -20.25
CA THR A 70 -2.09 -13.67 -20.02
C THR A 70 -1.57 -15.06 -20.38
N LEU A 71 -2.33 -16.12 -20.10
CA LEU A 71 -2.02 -17.47 -20.57
C LEU A 71 -1.99 -17.55 -22.10
N LYS A 72 -3.00 -16.99 -22.78
CA LYS A 72 -2.97 -16.89 -24.24
C LYS A 72 -1.75 -16.11 -24.73
N SER A 73 -1.41 -14.97 -24.14
CA SER A 73 -0.27 -14.15 -24.57
C SER A 73 1.08 -14.78 -24.25
N SER A 74 1.22 -15.49 -23.12
CA SER A 74 2.42 -16.23 -22.75
C SER A 74 2.60 -17.52 -23.55
N ASP A 75 1.49 -18.21 -23.88
CA ASP A 75 1.50 -19.38 -24.76
C ASP A 75 1.67 -18.95 -26.23
N ILE A 76 1.15 -17.79 -26.64
CA ILE A 76 1.30 -17.23 -28.01
C ILE A 76 2.70 -16.62 -28.24
N MET A 77 3.42 -16.18 -27.21
CA MET A 77 4.84 -15.80 -27.38
C MET A 77 5.79 -17.00 -27.42
N TYR A 78 5.38 -18.17 -26.92
CA TYR A 78 6.24 -19.37 -26.93
C TYR A 78 5.89 -20.38 -28.04
N THR A 79 4.72 -20.30 -28.67
CA THR A 79 4.39 -21.11 -29.85
C THR A 79 4.47 -20.32 -31.16
N ALA A 80 5.55 -20.57 -31.89
CA ALA A 80 5.43 -21.25 -33.18
C ALA A 80 4.76 -20.55 -34.38
N ASN A 81 4.47 -19.24 -34.37
CA ASN A 81 3.80 -18.64 -35.54
C ASN A 81 4.68 -18.40 -36.78
N ASN A 82 5.89 -18.97 -36.86
CA ASN A 82 6.58 -19.19 -38.15
C ASN A 82 7.80 -20.12 -38.12
N ASN A 83 7.96 -20.95 -37.08
CA ASN A 83 9.11 -21.87 -37.06
C ASN A 83 8.67 -23.28 -37.46
N LEU A 84 8.95 -23.63 -38.72
CA LEU A 84 8.81 -24.94 -39.38
C LEU A 84 9.26 -26.13 -38.49
N PHE A 85 10.07 -25.83 -37.47
CA PHE A 85 10.80 -26.77 -36.65
C PHE A 85 10.12 -27.19 -35.33
N THR A 86 9.08 -26.48 -34.88
CA THR A 86 8.41 -26.78 -33.59
C THR A 86 7.54 -28.05 -33.64
N THR A 87 7.12 -28.45 -34.84
CA THR A 87 6.33 -29.68 -35.09
C THR A 87 7.06 -30.65 -36.03
N LEU A 88 8.39 -30.49 -36.19
CA LEU A 88 9.16 -31.23 -37.18
C LEU A 88 9.31 -32.69 -36.77
N ASN A 89 8.68 -33.60 -37.53
CA ASN A 89 9.00 -35.01 -37.46
C ASN A 89 10.36 -35.25 -38.13
N ILE A 90 11.42 -35.35 -37.32
CA ILE A 90 12.81 -35.49 -37.80
C ILE A 90 12.96 -36.68 -38.75
N LYS A 91 12.29 -37.81 -38.48
CA LYS A 91 12.41 -39.01 -39.32
C LYS A 91 11.84 -38.78 -40.72
N GLU A 92 10.70 -38.11 -40.80
CA GLU A 92 10.00 -37.82 -42.05
C GLU A 92 10.69 -36.69 -42.83
N PHE A 93 11.17 -35.68 -42.12
CA PHE A 93 11.98 -34.60 -42.68
C PHE A 93 13.28 -35.13 -43.33
N VAL A 94 14.02 -36.00 -42.62
CA VAL A 94 15.25 -36.60 -43.17
C VAL A 94 14.92 -37.52 -44.36
N LYS A 95 13.86 -38.33 -44.27
CA LYS A 95 13.39 -39.19 -45.36
C LYS A 95 13.07 -38.39 -46.63
N ASN A 96 12.39 -37.26 -46.50
CA ASN A 96 11.96 -36.44 -47.64
C ASN A 96 13.09 -35.61 -48.27
N ASN A 97 14.21 -35.40 -47.56
CA ASN A 97 15.33 -34.57 -48.01
C ASN A 97 16.63 -35.36 -48.22
N LEU A 98 16.63 -36.67 -48.01
CA LEU A 98 17.79 -37.57 -48.14
C LEU A 98 18.45 -37.54 -49.53
N GLY A 99 17.66 -37.27 -50.58
CA GLY A 99 18.14 -37.11 -51.96
C GLY A 99 18.52 -35.68 -52.36
N ASN A 100 18.31 -34.68 -51.49
CA ASN A 100 18.58 -33.28 -51.79
C ASN A 100 19.43 -32.62 -50.70
N ALA A 101 20.75 -32.85 -50.77
CA ALA A 101 21.73 -32.38 -49.80
C ALA A 101 21.75 -30.84 -49.64
N GLN A 102 21.49 -30.08 -50.72
CA GLN A 102 21.45 -28.62 -50.68
C GLN A 102 20.26 -28.12 -49.85
N GLN A 103 19.09 -28.72 -50.05
CA GLN A 103 17.88 -28.38 -49.31
C GLN A 103 17.99 -28.79 -47.83
N LEU A 104 18.59 -29.95 -47.54
CA LEU A 104 18.89 -30.37 -46.17
C LEU A 104 19.85 -29.40 -45.47
N THR A 105 20.92 -28.98 -46.17
CA THR A 105 21.89 -28.00 -45.65
C THR A 105 21.22 -26.67 -45.32
N PHE A 106 20.38 -26.15 -46.21
CA PHE A 106 19.65 -24.90 -45.99
C PHE A 106 18.81 -24.94 -44.72
N TYR A 107 18.02 -26.00 -44.52
CA TYR A 107 17.18 -26.13 -43.33
C TYR A 107 17.98 -26.31 -42.03
N LEU A 108 19.10 -27.03 -42.08
CA LEU A 108 19.98 -27.18 -40.91
C LEU A 108 20.64 -25.85 -40.52
N THR A 109 21.05 -25.03 -41.50
CA THR A 109 21.57 -23.68 -41.24
C THR A 109 20.50 -22.79 -40.61
N GLN A 110 19.26 -22.84 -41.10
CA GLN A 110 18.15 -22.09 -40.51
C GLN A 110 17.85 -22.51 -39.06
N LEU A 111 17.94 -23.81 -38.77
CA LEU A 111 17.83 -24.34 -37.42
C LEU A 111 18.92 -23.77 -36.50
N GLN A 112 20.17 -23.75 -36.97
CA GLN A 112 21.30 -23.23 -36.20
C GLN A 112 21.17 -21.73 -35.93
N GLU A 113 20.75 -20.94 -36.92
CA GLU A 113 20.51 -19.50 -36.74
C GLU A 113 19.37 -19.22 -35.76
N ASN A 114 18.29 -19.99 -35.85
CA ASN A 114 17.16 -19.85 -34.93
C ASN A 114 17.54 -20.26 -33.51
N GLN A 115 18.33 -21.32 -33.34
CA GLN A 115 18.85 -21.71 -32.03
C GLN A 115 19.68 -20.58 -31.40
N LYS A 116 20.54 -19.93 -32.19
CA LYS A 116 21.33 -18.79 -31.72
C LYS A 116 20.44 -17.62 -31.28
N LYS A 117 19.45 -17.24 -32.11
CA LYS A 117 18.51 -16.16 -31.77
C LYS A 117 17.72 -16.46 -30.48
N LEU A 118 17.26 -17.71 -30.31
CA LEU A 118 16.54 -18.13 -29.11
C LEU A 118 17.43 -18.06 -27.87
N TYR A 119 18.70 -18.45 -28.00
CA TYR A 119 19.67 -18.35 -26.92
C TYR A 119 19.90 -16.89 -26.50
N ASP A 120 20.12 -15.99 -27.47
CA ASP A 120 20.31 -14.56 -27.21
C ASP A 120 19.07 -13.93 -26.53
N GLN A 121 17.87 -14.25 -27.04
CA GLN A 121 16.61 -13.83 -26.44
C GLN A 121 16.42 -14.35 -25.01
N THR A 122 16.88 -15.57 -24.73
CA THR A 122 16.80 -16.17 -23.39
C THR A 122 17.70 -15.42 -22.42
N ILE A 123 18.93 -15.10 -22.83
CA ILE A 123 19.86 -14.29 -22.01
C ILE A 123 19.24 -12.92 -21.69
N ASP A 124 18.69 -12.24 -22.70
CA ASP A 124 18.07 -10.94 -22.51
C ASP A 124 16.87 -11.02 -21.56
N ALA A 125 16.03 -12.04 -21.70
CA ALA A 125 14.90 -12.28 -20.81
C ALA A 125 15.35 -12.54 -19.37
N GLU A 126 16.38 -13.36 -19.16
CA GLU A 126 16.97 -13.61 -17.84
C GLU A 126 17.51 -12.32 -17.21
N PHE A 127 18.15 -11.46 -18.01
CA PHE A 127 18.63 -10.16 -17.54
C PHE A 127 17.47 -9.25 -17.11
N GLN A 128 16.40 -9.17 -17.90
CA GLN A 128 15.21 -8.39 -17.54
C GLN A 128 14.52 -8.93 -16.29
N ILE A 129 14.45 -10.26 -16.13
CA ILE A 129 13.91 -10.91 -14.93
C ILE A 129 14.70 -10.47 -13.69
N LYS A 130 16.04 -10.52 -13.75
CA LYS A 130 16.88 -10.05 -12.63
C LYS A 130 16.63 -8.59 -12.29
N LYS A 131 16.53 -7.72 -13.31
CA LYS A 131 16.23 -6.29 -13.13
C LYS A 131 14.87 -6.06 -12.46
N LEU A 132 13.83 -6.79 -12.89
CA LEU A 132 12.50 -6.70 -12.29
C LEU A 132 12.49 -7.23 -10.86
N GLN A 133 13.21 -8.32 -10.56
CA GLN A 133 13.36 -8.86 -9.20
C GLN A 133 13.99 -7.81 -8.27
N ASP A 134 15.03 -7.11 -8.72
CA ASP A 134 15.65 -6.03 -7.96
C ASP A 134 14.70 -4.84 -7.72
N GLN A 135 13.88 -4.48 -8.71
CA GLN A 135 12.86 -3.44 -8.54
C GLN A 135 11.79 -3.85 -7.53
N VAL A 136 11.32 -5.09 -7.57
CA VAL A 136 10.36 -5.65 -6.59
C VAL A 136 10.95 -5.62 -5.18
N ARG A 137 12.23 -5.98 -5.02
CA ARG A 137 12.90 -5.88 -3.71
C ARG A 137 12.89 -4.44 -3.18
N LYS A 138 13.31 -3.47 -4.00
CA LYS A 138 13.33 -2.04 -3.61
C LYS A 138 11.94 -1.51 -3.24
N LEU A 139 10.91 -1.86 -4.01
CA LEU A 139 9.53 -1.46 -3.72
C LEU A 139 9.01 -2.08 -2.42
N THR A 140 9.40 -3.32 -2.12
CA THR A 140 9.04 -4.00 -0.87
C THR A 140 9.66 -3.31 0.34
N GLU A 141 10.94 -2.94 0.25
CA GLU A 141 11.63 -2.17 1.31
C GLU A 141 10.97 -0.79 1.54
N GLN A 142 10.61 -0.08 0.46
CA GLN A 142 9.90 1.19 0.57
C GLN A 142 8.52 1.04 1.21
N LYS A 143 7.76 0.00 0.84
CA LYS A 143 6.45 -0.30 1.42
C LYS A 143 6.55 -0.51 2.94
N GLU A 144 7.52 -1.28 3.40
CA GLU A 144 7.72 -1.49 4.84
C GLU A 144 8.16 -0.21 5.57
N LYS A 145 9.01 0.63 4.96
CA LYS A 145 9.33 1.96 5.51
C LYS A 145 8.09 2.82 5.68
N TYR A 146 7.24 2.92 4.66
CA TYR A 146 6.00 3.69 4.75
C TYR A 146 5.02 3.11 5.79
N ARG A 147 4.93 1.79 5.88
CA ARG A 147 4.12 1.12 6.90
C ARG A 147 4.56 1.47 8.31
N ASN A 148 5.86 1.48 8.57
CA ASN A 148 6.40 1.86 9.88
C ASN A 148 6.16 3.33 10.19
N LYS A 149 6.42 4.22 9.22
CA LYS A 149 6.14 5.66 9.37
C LYS A 149 4.66 5.93 9.66
N ASN A 150 3.75 5.19 9.02
CA ASN A 150 2.32 5.33 9.27
C ASN A 150 1.92 4.89 10.70
N LYS A 151 2.54 3.83 11.22
CA LYS A 151 2.35 3.41 12.62
C LYS A 151 2.84 4.46 13.61
N GLU A 152 4.01 5.05 13.37
CA GLU A 152 4.55 6.14 14.19
C GLU A 152 3.62 7.36 14.17
N LEU A 153 3.15 7.75 12.99
CA LEU A 153 2.23 8.88 12.83
C LEU A 153 0.90 8.64 13.56
N SER A 154 0.36 7.42 13.49
CA SER A 154 -0.84 7.04 14.22
C SER A 154 -0.65 7.18 15.74
N LYS A 155 0.48 6.72 16.29
CA LYS A 155 0.77 6.87 17.73
C LYS A 155 0.89 8.33 18.14
N LEU A 156 1.56 9.16 17.34
CA LEU A 156 1.68 10.59 17.59
C LEU A 156 0.31 11.28 17.54
N PHE A 157 -0.54 10.88 16.59
CA PHE A 157 -1.90 11.39 16.49
C PHE A 157 -2.73 11.05 17.73
N ASP A 158 -2.67 9.80 18.20
CA ASP A 158 -3.37 9.36 19.41
C ASP A 158 -2.90 10.16 20.65
N GLN A 159 -1.60 10.37 20.79
CA GLN A 159 -1.01 11.19 21.87
C GLN A 159 -1.45 12.65 21.81
N LEU A 160 -1.50 13.24 20.62
CA LEU A 160 -1.96 14.62 20.45
C LEU A 160 -3.44 14.75 20.76
N LYS A 161 -4.25 13.79 20.31
CA LYS A 161 -5.69 13.76 20.61
C LYS A 161 -5.94 13.69 22.11
N GLU A 162 -5.24 12.81 22.83
CA GLU A 162 -5.34 12.71 24.29
C GLU A 162 -4.97 14.04 24.96
N LYS A 163 -3.88 14.70 24.54
CA LYS A 163 -3.50 16.03 25.04
C LYS A 163 -4.56 17.09 24.75
N THR A 164 -5.14 17.07 23.55
CA THR A 164 -6.19 18.02 23.17
C THR A 164 -7.47 17.79 23.98
N ASP A 165 -7.87 16.55 24.20
CA ASP A 165 -9.05 16.21 25.01
C ASP A 165 -8.89 16.72 26.45
N VAL A 166 -7.71 16.52 27.06
CA VAL A 166 -7.42 17.05 28.40
C VAL A 166 -7.36 18.58 28.43
N TYR A 167 -6.85 19.22 27.38
CA TYR A 167 -6.85 20.69 27.29
C TYR A 167 -8.28 21.26 27.19
N ILE A 168 -9.15 20.61 26.39
CA ILE A 168 -10.57 20.96 26.31
C ILE A 168 -11.25 20.77 27.67
N GLU A 169 -10.96 19.67 28.37
CA GLU A 169 -11.49 19.43 29.72
C GLU A 169 -11.04 20.53 30.68
N ALA A 170 -9.75 20.88 30.70
CA ALA A 170 -9.21 21.94 31.52
C ALA A 170 -9.90 23.29 31.24
N LEU A 171 -10.07 23.69 29.98
CA LEU A 171 -10.76 24.94 29.61
C LEU A 171 -12.23 24.98 30.07
N ASN A 172 -12.88 23.83 30.25
CA ASN A 172 -14.26 23.75 30.72
C ASN A 172 -14.39 23.73 32.26
N LEU A 173 -13.28 23.64 32.99
CA LEU A 173 -13.28 23.71 34.45
C LEU A 173 -13.43 25.16 34.92
N LYS A 174 -14.41 25.40 35.79
CA LYS A 174 -14.73 26.73 36.34
C LYS A 174 -13.96 27.07 37.62
N ASP A 175 -13.25 26.09 38.19
CA ASP A 175 -12.57 26.20 39.48
C ASP A 175 -11.05 25.99 39.32
N GLU A 176 -10.27 26.97 39.77
CA GLU A 176 -8.83 27.12 39.54
C GLU A 176 -8.02 25.93 40.10
N LYS A 177 -8.48 25.33 41.21
CA LYS A 177 -7.87 24.10 41.78
C LYS A 177 -8.07 22.87 40.92
N GLN A 178 -9.19 22.79 40.20
CA GLN A 178 -9.47 21.67 39.29
C GLN A 178 -8.65 21.83 38.01
N LEU A 179 -8.48 23.07 37.54
CA LEU A 179 -7.60 23.43 36.42
C LEU A 179 -6.15 23.02 36.68
N LEU A 180 -5.59 23.38 37.85
CA LEU A 180 -4.21 23.01 38.21
C LEU A 180 -4.00 21.49 38.23
N LYS A 181 -4.97 20.74 38.77
CA LYS A 181 -4.89 19.28 38.88
C LYS A 181 -4.92 18.59 37.50
N ALA A 182 -5.73 19.09 36.57
CA ALA A 182 -5.77 18.61 35.19
C ALA A 182 -4.46 18.92 34.45
N LEU A 183 -3.91 20.13 34.61
CA LEU A 183 -2.60 20.52 34.04
C LEU A 183 -1.43 19.70 34.61
N HIS A 184 -1.43 19.38 35.91
CA HIS A 184 -0.41 18.51 36.51
C HIS A 184 -0.44 17.08 35.96
N SER A 185 -1.64 16.55 35.69
CA SER A 185 -1.80 15.17 35.17
C SER A 185 -1.19 14.95 33.79
N THR A 186 -0.98 16.02 33.02
CA THR A 186 -0.38 15.98 31.66
C THR A 186 1.13 16.19 31.65
N LYS A 187 1.78 16.33 32.83
CA LYS A 187 3.19 16.76 32.97
C LYS A 187 3.53 18.12 32.32
N LEU A 188 2.54 18.91 31.89
CA LEU A 188 2.75 20.24 31.31
C LEU A 188 3.30 21.25 32.34
N VAL A 189 3.17 20.97 33.64
CA VAL A 189 3.66 21.85 34.71
C VAL A 189 5.19 21.86 34.83
N TYR A 190 5.92 20.93 34.20
CA TYR A 190 7.38 20.96 34.23
C TYR A 190 8.02 22.11 33.43
N VAL A 191 7.25 22.88 32.65
CA VAL A 191 7.79 24.02 31.86
C VAL A 191 7.77 25.34 32.63
N ILE A 192 7.16 25.40 33.82
CA ILE A 192 7.16 26.63 34.63
C ILE A 192 8.32 26.61 35.64
N ASN A 193 8.61 25.45 36.24
CA ASN A 193 9.58 25.38 37.35
C ASN A 193 11.07 25.44 36.94
N GLU A 194 11.43 25.23 35.67
CA GLU A 194 12.82 25.46 35.20
C GLU A 194 13.08 26.93 34.83
N ASN A 195 12.04 27.77 34.76
CA ASN A 195 12.15 29.22 34.53
C ASN A 195 11.88 30.07 35.79
N ASP A 196 11.57 29.43 36.92
CA ASP A 196 11.18 30.15 38.16
C ASP A 196 12.33 30.93 38.82
N GLU A 197 13.60 30.53 38.63
CA GLU A 197 14.72 31.30 39.17
C GLU A 197 15.04 32.59 38.38
N GLU A 198 14.77 32.63 37.07
CA GLU A 198 14.99 33.83 36.24
C GLU A 198 13.76 34.76 36.15
N MET A 199 12.54 34.23 36.32
CA MET A 199 11.30 35.04 36.26
C MET A 199 10.96 35.78 37.55
N SER A 200 11.44 35.32 38.71
CA SER A 200 11.20 35.97 40.01
C SER A 200 11.83 37.37 40.09
N THR A 201 12.95 37.61 39.43
CA THR A 201 13.61 38.93 39.43
C THR A 201 12.99 39.85 38.39
N ILE A 202 12.57 39.34 37.23
CA ILE A 202 12.03 40.15 36.12
C ILE A 202 10.56 40.57 36.35
N GLN A 203 9.74 39.78 37.05
CA GLN A 203 8.36 40.15 37.35
C GLN A 203 8.24 41.24 38.42
N THR A 204 9.16 41.28 39.38
CA THR A 204 9.09 42.27 40.48
C THR A 204 9.37 43.68 39.97
N ASP A 205 10.36 43.84 39.08
CA ASP A 205 10.73 45.16 38.53
C ASP A 205 9.69 45.69 37.51
N ASN A 206 9.10 44.82 36.69
CA ASN A 206 8.12 45.23 35.68
C ASN A 206 6.75 45.58 36.28
N ILE A 207 6.32 44.90 37.35
CA ILE A 207 5.08 45.24 38.05
C ILE A 207 5.24 46.55 38.83
N GLN A 208 6.40 46.79 39.47
CA GLN A 208 6.68 48.07 40.13
C GLN A 208 6.71 49.24 39.14
N GLN A 209 7.30 49.07 37.95
CA GLN A 209 7.30 50.10 36.92
C GLN A 209 5.93 50.35 36.30
N LEU A 210 5.09 49.31 36.15
CA LEU A 210 3.72 49.46 35.65
C LEU A 210 2.79 50.16 36.67
N ASP A 211 2.94 49.89 37.97
CA ASP A 211 2.16 50.56 39.01
C ASP A 211 2.58 52.04 39.19
N GLU A 212 3.86 52.37 39.08
CA GLU A 212 4.33 53.76 39.15
C GLU A 212 3.94 54.60 37.93
N THR A 213 3.87 53.98 36.75
CA THR A 213 3.52 54.67 35.50
C THR A 213 2.01 54.86 35.39
N ASN A 214 1.22 53.82 35.72
CA ASN A 214 -0.25 53.91 35.70
C ASN A 214 -0.79 54.80 36.83
N GLY A 215 -0.14 54.83 38.00
CA GLY A 215 -0.54 55.71 39.11
C GLY A 215 -0.35 57.21 38.79
N LYS A 216 0.75 57.58 38.12
CA LYS A 216 1.03 58.97 37.73
C LYS A 216 0.13 59.48 36.60
N ASP A 217 -0.26 58.60 35.67
CA ASP A 217 -1.18 58.96 34.58
C ASP A 217 -2.63 59.09 35.07
N LEU A 218 -3.03 58.33 36.09
CA LEU A 218 -4.33 58.49 36.77
C LEU A 218 -4.42 59.78 37.57
N GLU A 219 -3.39 60.16 38.33
CA GLU A 219 -3.37 61.45 39.04
C GLU A 219 -3.46 62.65 38.09
N LYS A 220 -2.72 62.63 36.98
CA LYS A 220 -2.79 63.70 35.96
C LYS A 220 -4.15 63.78 35.26
N LEU A 221 -4.79 62.65 35.00
CA LEU A 221 -6.14 62.63 34.45
C LEU A 221 -7.18 63.13 35.46
N MET A 222 -7.02 62.84 36.74
CA MET A 222 -7.91 63.38 37.79
C MET A 222 -7.73 64.89 37.98
N GLU A 223 -6.50 65.41 37.86
CA GLU A 223 -6.22 66.86 37.90
C GLU A 223 -6.79 67.59 36.67
N GLN A 224 -6.69 67.00 35.46
CA GLN A 224 -7.20 67.61 34.23
C GLN A 224 -8.73 67.61 34.11
N TYR A 225 -9.42 66.66 34.76
CA TYR A 225 -10.87 66.49 34.65
C TYR A 225 -11.62 66.79 35.95
N GLY A 226 -10.91 67.19 37.03
CA GLY A 226 -11.50 67.53 38.33
C GLY A 226 -12.47 68.70 38.30
N ASP A 227 -12.26 69.67 37.40
CA ASP A 227 -13.15 70.82 37.22
C ASP A 227 -14.43 70.50 36.42
N ILE A 228 -14.55 69.30 35.84
CA ILE A 228 -15.74 68.88 35.09
C ILE A 228 -16.82 68.29 36.03
N PHE A 229 -16.43 67.90 37.25
CA PHE A 229 -17.34 67.34 38.26
C PHE A 229 -17.49 68.23 39.51
N SER A 230 -17.07 69.51 39.42
CA SER A 230 -17.27 70.54 40.45
C SER A 230 -18.44 71.47 40.11
#